data_AF-A0A3N5ULK7-F1
#
_entry.id   AF-A0A3N5ULK7-F1
#
_cell.length_a   1.000
_cell.length_b   1.000
_cell.length_c   1.000
_cell.angle_alpha   90.00
_cell.angle_beta   90.00
_cell.angle_gamma   90.00
#
_symmetry.space_group_name_H-M   'P 1'
#
loop_
_entity.id
_entity.type
_entity.pdbx_description
1 polymer ?
#
loop_
_entity_poly.entity_id
_entity_poly.type
_entity_poly.pdbx_seq_one_letter_code
_entity_poly.pdbx_strand_id
1 'polypeptide(L)'
;MDRACTARRAGASVVYCQWSIVTPEVPEMQFIKDRFNYLFGSTKGLILVAIAMVAIVTAVWGMLSGPMAEMGVREVVIKTLGMDIVQSEREGRIIILYHSIAMAIVAIETYMITGLLKMKPFFKTAVNAIITVGYIITMIFGMGFAYFGHNWAFHGLYITGLSLIFLAGVMLCVALYPWNPEYHVTDKDYAHTRKGVDLERVAFFASAVTTVISALFGAVPGSFFGHGFETFLAENIIRYPEKTTMEYSVIGHLHIMLALICIMITLIIGRWLNFKGIWHKFAMPLMILGTIVLNLGVWGVVTPLEPIAHMIIYVGATPSMLAALFLLIWSWGKLIREGTLQIEKPTFGQKIHALLRDPLRFGPTWQMLFMNFTTSGIGIFMAIRLDEIFRVWPAREERIELTGHWHVLSAIVATIILFYFGDMIGLKGRIRQWYGWSIIVLSDIAFAAVTVFEMKRLFISEAEQQPLVNMLMYAIDFGLGLLLVLLAIVMVWRLIDLFKSKGRWKEEQTHELAEEVMK
;
A
#
# COMPACT_ATOMS: atom_id res chain seq x y z
N MET A 1 9.35 -18.60 -52.93
CA MET A 1 9.46 -18.83 -54.39
C MET A 1 8.19 -19.53 -54.80
N ASP A 2 7.27 -18.83 -55.47
CA ASP A 2 6.43 -19.34 -56.54
C ASP A 2 5.62 -18.18 -57.13
N ARG A 3 5.84 -17.92 -58.41
CA ARG A 3 5.22 -16.85 -59.19
C ARG A 3 4.13 -17.46 -60.06
N ALA A 4 2.97 -16.80 -60.12
CA ALA A 4 2.15 -16.79 -61.33
C ALA A 4 1.62 -15.37 -61.51
N CYS A 5 2.27 -14.59 -62.39
CA CYS A 5 1.75 -13.32 -62.87
C CYS A 5 1.96 -13.27 -64.38
N THR A 6 0.89 -13.51 -65.11
CA THR A 6 0.76 -13.40 -66.56
C THR A 6 0.92 -11.95 -67.02
N ALA A 7 1.80 -11.72 -68.00
CA ALA A 7 2.07 -10.43 -68.58
C ALA A 7 1.06 -10.03 -69.67
N ARG A 8 0.59 -8.76 -69.64
CA ARG A 8 0.17 -8.01 -70.83
C ARG A 8 0.83 -6.63 -70.83
N ARG A 9 1.36 -6.27 -72.01
CA ARG A 9 2.11 -5.04 -72.31
C ARG A 9 1.20 -3.82 -72.41
N ALA A 10 1.76 -2.67 -72.01
CA ALA A 10 1.87 -1.40 -72.73
C ALA A 10 1.46 -0.19 -71.88
N GLY A 11 2.37 0.79 -71.74
CA GLY A 11 2.08 2.10 -71.17
C GLY A 11 3.06 2.48 -70.06
N ALA A 12 3.91 3.47 -70.36
CA ALA A 12 4.94 3.99 -69.48
C ALA A 12 4.40 4.43 -68.11
N SER A 13 4.91 3.81 -67.04
CA SER A 13 4.90 4.37 -65.70
C SER A 13 6.10 3.82 -64.94
N VAL A 14 6.93 4.71 -64.40
CA VAL A 14 8.04 4.35 -63.52
C VAL A 14 7.43 3.86 -62.22
N VAL A 15 7.36 2.54 -62.05
CA VAL A 15 6.99 1.92 -60.77
C VAL A 15 8.22 2.01 -59.86
N TYR A 16 8.19 2.91 -58.87
CA TYR A 16 9.08 2.81 -57.73
C TYR A 16 8.76 1.49 -57.01
N CYS A 17 9.59 0.47 -57.23
CA CYS A 17 9.54 -0.75 -56.46
C CYS A 17 10.04 -0.41 -55.05
N GLN A 18 9.12 -0.05 -54.17
CA GLN A 18 9.40 0.15 -52.76
C GLN A 18 9.72 -1.22 -52.17
N TRP A 19 11.01 -1.54 -52.09
CA TRP A 19 11.50 -2.69 -51.35
C TRP A 19 11.20 -2.44 -49.86
N SER A 20 10.04 -2.88 -49.39
CA SER A 20 9.84 -3.10 -47.96
C SER A 20 10.74 -4.26 -47.57
N ILE A 21 11.92 -3.94 -47.02
CA ILE A 21 12.70 -4.89 -46.25
C ILE A 21 11.85 -5.19 -45.01
N VAL A 22 10.98 -6.20 -45.12
CA VAL A 22 10.41 -6.85 -43.95
C VAL A 22 11.57 -7.66 -43.37
N THR A 23 12.37 -7.05 -42.52
CA THR A 23 13.26 -7.80 -41.65
C THR A 23 12.36 -8.67 -40.77
N PRO A 24 12.46 -10.00 -40.81
CA PRO A 24 11.78 -10.82 -39.81
C PRO A 24 12.35 -10.41 -38.45
N GLU A 25 11.55 -9.78 -37.59
CA GLU A 25 11.94 -9.55 -36.20
C GLU A 25 12.29 -10.93 -35.61
N VAL A 26 13.52 -11.05 -35.11
CA VAL A 26 14.02 -12.28 -34.50
C VAL A 26 13.07 -12.65 -33.34
N PRO A 27 12.57 -13.91 -33.25
CA PRO A 27 11.57 -14.30 -32.25
C PRO A 27 11.92 -13.93 -30.80
N GLU A 28 13.22 -13.86 -30.50
CA GLU A 28 13.77 -13.49 -29.19
C GLU A 28 13.54 -12.00 -28.85
N MET A 29 13.64 -11.08 -29.82
CA MET A 29 13.34 -9.66 -29.59
C MET A 29 11.85 -9.42 -29.34
N GLN A 30 10.98 -10.16 -30.02
CA GLN A 30 9.53 -10.07 -29.79
C GLN A 30 9.16 -10.56 -28.39
N PHE A 31 9.81 -11.64 -27.91
CA PHE A 31 9.60 -12.16 -26.56
C PHE A 31 9.88 -11.12 -25.46
N ILE A 32 11.05 -10.45 -25.51
CA ILE A 32 11.43 -9.44 -24.52
C ILE A 32 10.49 -8.22 -24.57
N LYS A 33 10.19 -7.74 -25.79
CA LYS A 33 9.30 -6.60 -26.03
C LYS A 33 7.90 -6.82 -25.47
N ASP A 34 7.32 -8.01 -25.68
CA ASP A 34 5.99 -8.35 -25.16
C ASP A 34 5.95 -8.31 -23.62
N ARG A 35 7.01 -8.80 -22.95
CA ARG A 35 7.06 -8.79 -21.47
C ARG A 35 7.30 -7.41 -20.92
N PHE A 36 8.16 -6.64 -21.56
CA PHE A 36 8.34 -5.24 -21.20
C PHE A 36 7.03 -4.46 -21.33
N ASN A 37 6.30 -4.67 -22.43
CA ASN A 37 4.98 -4.05 -22.65
C ASN A 37 3.94 -4.48 -21.62
N TYR A 38 3.94 -5.75 -21.20
CA TYR A 38 3.07 -6.18 -20.10
C TYR A 38 3.46 -5.51 -18.77
N LEU A 39 4.73 -5.62 -18.37
CA LEU A 39 5.23 -5.15 -17.07
C LEU A 39 5.11 -3.64 -16.89
N PHE A 40 5.32 -2.86 -17.96
CA PHE A 40 5.33 -1.39 -17.88
C PHE A 40 4.20 -0.70 -18.66
N GLY A 41 3.42 -1.44 -19.45
CA GLY A 41 2.29 -0.91 -20.23
C GLY A 41 0.92 -1.32 -19.72
N SER A 42 0.81 -2.30 -18.80
CA SER A 42 -0.46 -2.72 -18.20
C SER A 42 -0.50 -2.40 -16.70
N THR A 43 -1.70 -2.05 -16.18
CA THR A 43 -1.90 -1.76 -14.76
C THR A 43 -1.49 -2.94 -13.87
N LYS A 44 -1.83 -4.17 -14.27
CA LYS A 44 -1.46 -5.40 -13.53
C LYS A 44 0.04 -5.65 -13.53
N GLY A 45 0.70 -5.39 -14.66
CA GLY A 45 2.15 -5.46 -14.77
C GLY A 45 2.84 -4.47 -13.82
N LEU A 46 2.38 -3.22 -13.80
CA LEU A 46 2.92 -2.18 -12.92
C LEU A 46 2.79 -2.55 -11.43
N ILE A 47 1.63 -3.10 -11.03
CA ILE A 47 1.40 -3.62 -9.68
C ILE A 47 2.34 -4.79 -9.38
N LEU A 48 2.50 -5.74 -10.32
CA LEU A 48 3.40 -6.88 -10.16
C LEU A 48 4.86 -6.43 -9.96
N VAL A 49 5.34 -5.46 -10.75
CA VAL A 49 6.71 -4.92 -10.59
C VAL A 49 6.88 -4.29 -9.21
N ALA A 50 5.95 -3.43 -8.79
CA ALA A 50 6.03 -2.79 -7.48
C ALA A 50 6.01 -3.79 -6.32
N ILE A 51 5.12 -4.80 -6.36
CA ILE A 51 5.08 -5.87 -5.36
C ILE A 51 6.38 -6.68 -5.36
N ALA A 52 6.91 -7.03 -6.53
CA ALA A 52 8.16 -7.78 -6.64
C ALA A 52 9.35 -7.00 -6.07
N MET A 53 9.43 -5.69 -6.34
CA MET A 53 10.46 -4.83 -5.79
C MET A 53 10.36 -4.71 -4.26
N VAL A 54 9.15 -4.50 -3.72
CA VAL A 54 8.92 -4.50 -2.27
C VAL A 54 9.31 -5.86 -1.67
N ALA A 55 8.91 -6.98 -2.29
CA ALA A 55 9.26 -8.31 -1.82
C ALA A 55 10.77 -8.52 -1.73
N ILE A 56 11.53 -8.07 -2.73
CA ILE A 56 13.00 -8.14 -2.74
C ILE A 56 13.59 -7.28 -1.61
N VAL A 57 13.13 -6.03 -1.47
CA VAL A 57 13.61 -5.13 -0.42
C VAL A 57 13.31 -5.70 0.96
N THR A 58 12.08 -6.16 1.20
CA THR A 58 11.70 -6.76 2.49
C THR A 58 12.49 -8.04 2.77
N ALA A 59 12.74 -8.89 1.77
CA ALA A 59 13.53 -10.10 1.94
C ALA A 59 14.98 -9.78 2.32
N VAL A 60 15.61 -8.82 1.64
CA VAL A 60 17.04 -8.49 1.88
C VAL A 60 17.22 -7.68 3.16
N TRP A 61 16.47 -6.59 3.34
CA TRP A 61 16.65 -5.68 4.48
C TRP A 61 15.94 -6.18 5.74
N GLY A 62 14.91 -7.01 5.63
CA GLY A 62 14.30 -7.68 6.78
C GLY A 62 15.31 -8.54 7.55
N MET A 63 16.26 -9.17 6.84
CA MET A 63 17.35 -9.96 7.45
C MET A 63 18.38 -9.11 8.22
N LEU A 64 18.37 -7.78 8.08
CA LEU A 64 19.26 -6.88 8.84
C LEU A 64 18.72 -6.54 10.24
N SER A 65 17.53 -7.03 10.59
CA SER A 65 16.82 -6.70 11.82
C SER A 65 16.16 -7.93 12.45
N GLY A 66 15.68 -7.78 13.69
CA GLY A 66 14.98 -8.84 14.41
C GLY A 66 15.89 -10.00 14.84
N PRO A 67 15.30 -11.15 15.22
CA PRO A 67 16.05 -12.30 15.74
C PRO A 67 17.04 -12.90 14.74
N MET A 68 16.79 -12.75 13.43
CA MET A 68 17.77 -13.12 12.40
C MET A 68 19.08 -12.33 12.54
N ALA A 69 19.01 -11.04 12.90
CA ALA A 69 20.21 -10.26 13.18
C ALA A 69 20.95 -10.77 14.42
N GLU A 70 20.21 -11.17 15.47
CA GLU A 70 20.79 -11.76 16.69
C GLU A 70 21.42 -13.15 16.44
N MET A 71 20.91 -13.89 15.45
CA MET A 71 21.45 -15.18 15.00
C MET A 71 22.67 -15.05 14.06
N GLY A 72 23.18 -13.84 13.81
CA GLY A 72 24.35 -13.61 12.97
C GLY A 72 24.08 -13.51 11.46
N VAL A 73 22.80 -13.54 11.03
CA VAL A 73 22.43 -13.44 9.61
C VAL A 73 22.77 -12.05 9.07
N ARG A 74 22.60 -11.01 9.89
CA ARG A 74 22.92 -9.63 9.53
C ARG A 74 24.36 -9.49 9.04
N GLU A 75 25.32 -10.05 9.77
CA GLU A 75 26.75 -9.97 9.43
C GLU A 75 27.05 -10.68 8.10
N VAL A 76 26.38 -11.82 7.84
CA VAL A 76 26.50 -12.55 6.57
C VAL A 76 25.97 -11.70 5.42
N VAL A 77 24.79 -11.11 5.56
CA VAL A 77 24.17 -10.27 4.53
C VAL A 77 25.03 -9.05 4.23
N ILE A 78 25.49 -8.34 5.27
CA ILE A 78 26.36 -7.16 5.14
C ILE A 78 27.62 -7.50 4.35
N LYS A 79 28.32 -8.58 4.73
CA LYS A 79 29.57 -8.99 4.08
C LYS A 79 29.34 -9.47 2.64
N THR A 80 28.27 -10.23 2.40
CA THR A 80 27.97 -10.80 1.08
C THR A 80 27.60 -9.72 0.08
N LEU A 81 26.84 -8.71 0.51
CA LEU A 81 26.40 -7.62 -0.36
C LEU A 81 27.39 -6.44 -0.38
N GLY A 82 28.38 -6.41 0.51
CA GLY A 82 29.32 -5.29 0.61
C GLY A 82 28.65 -4.01 1.12
N MET A 83 27.71 -4.14 2.05
CA MET A 83 27.01 -2.99 2.63
C MET A 83 27.91 -2.20 3.57
N ASP A 84 27.78 -0.87 3.53
CA ASP A 84 28.42 0.05 4.46
C ASP A 84 27.42 0.44 5.55
N ILE A 85 27.65 -0.04 6.78
CA ILE A 85 26.72 0.15 7.90
C ILE A 85 27.45 0.77 9.10
N VAL A 86 27.37 2.09 9.21
CA VAL A 86 27.84 2.84 10.39
C VAL A 86 26.69 3.04 11.37
N GLN A 87 26.88 2.74 12.66
CA GLN A 87 25.78 2.78 13.63
C GLN A 87 25.20 4.19 13.82
N SER A 88 26.01 5.25 13.73
CA SER A 88 25.58 6.65 13.87
C SER A 88 24.58 7.10 12.80
N GLU A 89 24.57 6.44 11.64
CA GLU A 89 23.71 6.79 10.51
C GLU A 89 22.43 5.94 10.45
N ARG A 90 22.19 5.10 11.47
CA ARG A 90 21.09 4.13 11.50
C ARG A 90 19.73 4.77 11.23
N GLU A 91 19.48 5.95 11.78
CA GLU A 91 18.19 6.63 11.69
C GLU A 91 17.91 7.10 10.26
N GLY A 92 18.87 7.77 9.62
CA GLY A 92 18.78 8.15 8.21
C GLY A 92 18.55 6.96 7.28
N ARG A 93 19.25 5.83 7.52
CA ARG A 93 19.04 4.60 6.73
C ARG A 93 17.62 4.05 6.86
N ILE A 94 17.09 4.00 8.08
CA ILE A 94 15.72 3.51 8.33
C ILE A 94 14.70 4.42 7.66
N ILE A 95 14.86 5.74 7.77
CA ILE A 95 13.97 6.71 7.14
C ILE A 95 13.93 6.49 5.61
N ILE A 96 15.09 6.33 4.98
CA ILE A 96 15.19 6.10 3.53
C ILE A 96 14.59 4.75 3.14
N LEU A 97 14.83 3.68 3.92
CA LEU A 97 14.22 2.37 3.69
C LEU A 97 12.69 2.45 3.75
N TYR A 98 12.13 3.10 4.77
CA TYR A 98 10.68 3.27 4.90
C TYR A 98 10.09 4.07 3.75
N HIS A 99 10.70 5.20 3.37
CA HIS A 99 10.23 5.97 2.22
C HIS A 99 10.32 5.15 0.92
N SER A 100 11.40 4.40 0.73
CA SER A 100 11.58 3.56 -0.48
C SER A 100 10.47 2.52 -0.63
N ILE A 101 10.11 1.82 0.46
CA ILE A 101 9.00 0.86 0.47
C ILE A 101 7.66 1.58 0.33
N ALA A 102 7.42 2.62 1.13
CA ALA A 102 6.15 3.35 1.14
C ALA A 102 5.83 3.95 -0.24
N MET A 103 6.82 4.45 -0.97
CA MET A 103 6.62 4.98 -2.32
C MET A 103 6.14 3.91 -3.32
N ALA A 104 6.59 2.67 -3.19
CA ALA A 104 6.07 1.57 -4.00
C ALA A 104 4.62 1.20 -3.62
N ILE A 105 4.27 1.27 -2.33
CA ILE A 105 2.88 1.07 -1.86
C ILE A 105 1.96 2.17 -2.40
N VAL A 106 2.36 3.44 -2.30
CA VAL A 106 1.63 4.57 -2.88
C VAL A 106 1.48 4.42 -4.40
N ALA A 107 2.50 3.90 -5.09
CA ALA A 107 2.42 3.58 -6.50
C ALA A 107 1.38 2.48 -6.80
N ILE A 108 1.36 1.40 -6.03
CA ILE A 108 0.36 0.32 -6.17
C ILE A 108 -1.07 0.87 -6.02
N GLU A 109 -1.33 1.65 -4.98
CA GLU A 109 -2.64 2.27 -4.78
C GLU A 109 -3.00 3.21 -5.94
N THR A 110 -2.04 4.00 -6.42
CA THR A 110 -2.24 4.88 -7.59
C THR A 110 -2.59 4.08 -8.85
N TYR A 111 -1.93 2.95 -9.10
CA TYR A 111 -2.29 2.05 -10.22
C TYR A 111 -3.69 1.48 -10.06
N MET A 112 -4.07 1.09 -8.85
CA MET A 112 -5.42 0.60 -8.57
C MET A 112 -6.47 1.69 -8.79
N ILE A 113 -6.24 2.91 -8.34
CA ILE A 113 -7.14 4.06 -8.56
C ILE A 113 -7.29 4.35 -10.05
N THR A 114 -6.18 4.44 -10.79
CA THR A 114 -6.19 4.75 -12.23
C THR A 114 -6.75 3.59 -13.07
N GLY A 115 -6.73 2.36 -12.56
CA GLY A 115 -7.36 1.21 -13.18
C GLY A 115 -8.85 1.04 -12.85
N LEU A 116 -9.30 1.46 -11.66
CA LEU A 116 -10.68 1.28 -11.18
C LEU A 116 -11.61 2.46 -11.49
N LEU A 117 -11.08 3.68 -11.50
CA LEU A 117 -11.88 4.89 -11.72
C LEU A 117 -11.76 5.39 -13.15
N LYS A 118 -12.90 5.79 -13.72
CA LYS A 118 -12.94 6.45 -15.03
C LYS A 118 -12.12 7.74 -15.00
N MET A 119 -11.21 7.93 -15.96
CA MET A 119 -10.48 9.18 -16.15
C MET A 119 -9.98 9.29 -17.59
N LYS A 120 -9.51 10.48 -18.00
CA LYS A 120 -8.96 10.67 -19.35
C LYS A 120 -7.72 9.80 -19.57
N PRO A 121 -7.56 9.15 -20.73
CA PRO A 121 -6.42 8.25 -21.02
C PRO A 121 -5.05 8.90 -20.82
N PHE A 122 -4.93 10.18 -21.15
CA PHE A 122 -3.70 10.96 -20.92
C PHE A 122 -3.30 10.96 -19.45
N PHE A 123 -4.22 11.27 -18.53
CA PHE A 123 -3.90 11.33 -17.11
C PHE A 123 -3.54 9.94 -16.56
N LYS A 124 -4.29 8.90 -16.92
CA LYS A 124 -3.98 7.51 -16.55
C LYS A 124 -2.54 7.15 -16.94
N THR A 125 -2.17 7.41 -18.20
CA THR A 125 -0.84 7.08 -18.73
C THR A 125 0.25 7.91 -18.06
N ALA A 126 0.05 9.23 -17.97
CA ALA A 126 1.06 10.14 -17.45
C ALA A 126 1.30 9.95 -15.94
N VAL A 127 0.23 9.82 -15.13
CA VAL A 127 0.35 9.54 -13.69
C VAL A 127 1.08 8.22 -13.48
N ASN A 128 0.68 7.16 -14.19
CA ASN A 128 1.30 5.84 -14.04
C ASN A 128 2.77 5.87 -14.46
N ALA A 129 3.12 6.51 -15.56
CA ALA A 129 4.50 6.62 -16.01
C ALA A 129 5.38 7.41 -15.02
N ILE A 130 4.92 8.59 -14.58
CA ILE A 130 5.68 9.46 -13.67
C ILE A 130 5.87 8.79 -12.31
N ILE A 131 4.81 8.20 -11.73
CA ILE A 131 4.94 7.54 -10.44
C ILE A 131 5.81 6.28 -10.54
N THR A 132 5.75 5.54 -11.66
CA THR A 132 6.61 4.37 -11.91
C THR A 132 8.09 4.75 -11.88
N VAL A 133 8.45 5.76 -12.68
CA VAL A 133 9.84 6.26 -12.72
C VAL A 133 10.22 6.81 -11.34
N GLY A 134 9.32 7.55 -10.70
CA GLY A 134 9.53 8.13 -9.38
C GLY A 134 9.89 7.08 -8.31
N TYR A 135 9.03 6.06 -8.10
CA TYR A 135 9.26 5.08 -7.04
C TYR A 135 10.46 4.18 -7.32
N ILE A 136 10.73 3.82 -8.58
CA ILE A 136 11.90 3.01 -8.95
C ILE A 136 13.19 3.78 -8.66
N ILE A 137 13.25 5.05 -9.07
CA ILE A 137 14.41 5.91 -8.78
C ILE A 137 14.58 6.09 -7.27
N THR A 138 13.51 6.42 -6.54
CA THR A 138 13.54 6.55 -5.08
C THR A 138 14.08 5.27 -4.44
N MET A 139 13.57 4.11 -4.81
CA MET A 139 13.98 2.85 -4.20
C MET A 139 15.42 2.49 -4.54
N ILE A 140 15.81 2.48 -5.82
CA ILE A 140 17.15 2.05 -6.22
C ILE A 140 18.22 2.98 -5.65
N PHE A 141 18.05 4.29 -5.84
CA PHE A 141 19.08 5.26 -5.44
C PHE A 141 19.02 5.59 -3.94
N GLY A 142 17.84 5.51 -3.32
CA GLY A 142 17.70 5.59 -1.86
C GLY A 142 18.46 4.46 -1.17
N MET A 143 18.20 3.21 -1.57
CA MET A 143 18.91 2.06 -1.00
C MET A 143 20.40 2.08 -1.33
N GLY A 144 20.77 2.49 -2.56
CA GLY A 144 22.16 2.69 -2.97
C GLY A 144 22.89 3.70 -2.09
N PHE A 145 22.31 4.87 -1.86
CA PHE A 145 22.89 5.90 -1.00
C PHE A 145 23.00 5.43 0.45
N ALA A 146 21.92 4.88 1.01
CA ALA A 146 21.81 4.55 2.42
C ALA A 146 22.66 3.34 2.83
N TYR A 147 22.94 2.38 1.93
CA TYR A 147 23.59 1.12 2.32
C TYR A 147 24.89 0.81 1.55
N PHE A 148 25.29 1.59 0.55
CA PHE A 148 26.43 1.25 -0.34
C PHE A 148 27.38 2.44 -0.59
N GLY A 149 27.70 3.22 0.45
CA GLY A 149 28.81 4.19 0.41
C GLY A 149 28.43 5.65 0.13
N HIS A 150 27.22 6.08 0.52
CA HIS A 150 26.84 7.49 0.66
C HIS A 150 27.11 8.38 -0.57
N ASN A 151 26.97 7.83 -1.78
CA ASN A 151 27.16 8.61 -3.00
C ASN A 151 26.10 9.71 -3.11
N TRP A 152 26.52 10.97 -3.01
CA TRP A 152 25.62 12.13 -3.06
C TRP A 152 24.82 12.25 -4.36
N ALA A 153 25.31 11.72 -5.49
CA ALA A 153 24.53 11.65 -6.71
C ALA A 153 23.31 10.71 -6.55
N PHE A 154 23.46 9.61 -5.82
CA PHE A 154 22.35 8.71 -5.52
C PHE A 154 21.34 9.38 -4.59
N HIS A 155 21.80 10.15 -3.61
CA HIS A 155 20.88 10.96 -2.78
C HIS A 155 20.11 12.00 -3.61
N GLY A 156 20.77 12.69 -4.54
CA GLY A 156 20.10 13.63 -5.45
C GLY A 156 19.05 12.95 -6.34
N LEU A 157 19.34 11.75 -6.84
CA LEU A 157 18.38 10.94 -7.60
C LEU A 157 17.22 10.47 -6.72
N TYR A 158 17.47 10.06 -5.48
CA TYR A 158 16.43 9.73 -4.50
C TYR A 158 15.44 10.89 -4.31
N ILE A 159 15.94 12.11 -4.09
CA ILE A 159 15.10 13.32 -3.96
C ILE A 159 14.33 13.60 -5.25
N THR A 160 14.96 13.41 -6.42
CA THR A 160 14.32 13.54 -7.73
C THR A 160 13.15 12.57 -7.86
N GLY A 161 13.34 11.32 -7.46
CA GLY A 161 12.30 10.29 -7.43
C GLY A 161 11.11 10.70 -6.56
N LEU A 162 11.37 11.17 -5.33
CA LEU A 162 10.32 11.71 -4.44
C LEU A 162 9.55 12.87 -5.08
N SER A 163 10.25 13.79 -5.76
CA SER A 163 9.65 14.94 -6.44
C SER A 163 8.74 14.50 -7.60
N LEU A 164 9.13 13.46 -8.36
CA LEU A 164 8.29 12.89 -9.42
C LEU A 164 7.02 12.27 -8.85
N ILE A 165 7.09 11.56 -7.72
CA ILE A 165 5.91 10.98 -7.07
C ILE A 165 4.97 12.08 -6.59
N PHE A 166 5.51 13.15 -6.00
CA PHE A 166 4.71 14.32 -5.63
C PHE A 166 4.00 14.93 -6.85
N LEU A 167 4.70 15.11 -7.97
CA LEU A 167 4.11 15.57 -9.24
C LEU A 167 3.01 14.62 -9.74
N ALA A 168 3.22 13.30 -9.67
CA ALA A 168 2.20 12.32 -10.03
C ALA A 168 0.95 12.46 -9.14
N GLY A 169 1.12 12.73 -7.84
CA GLY A 169 0.04 13.03 -6.92
C GLY A 169 -0.74 14.29 -7.30
N VAL A 170 -0.06 15.38 -7.66
CA VAL A 170 -0.70 16.60 -8.16
C VAL A 170 -1.52 16.32 -9.43
N MET A 171 -0.96 15.55 -10.37
CA MET A 171 -1.66 15.14 -11.58
C MET A 171 -2.86 14.23 -11.29
N LEU A 172 -2.76 13.35 -10.29
CA LEU A 172 -3.85 12.51 -9.84
C LEU A 172 -5.00 13.35 -9.26
N CYS A 173 -4.71 14.39 -8.47
CA CYS A 173 -5.73 15.33 -8.00
C CYS A 173 -6.51 15.96 -9.16
N VAL A 174 -5.81 16.39 -10.22
CA VAL A 174 -6.45 16.92 -11.43
C VAL A 174 -7.29 15.85 -12.14
N ALA A 175 -6.78 14.62 -12.25
CA ALA A 175 -7.47 13.51 -12.90
C ALA A 175 -8.76 13.10 -12.16
N LEU A 176 -8.75 13.20 -10.83
CA LEU A 176 -9.86 12.84 -9.95
C LEU A 176 -10.91 13.94 -9.78
N TYR A 177 -10.72 15.13 -10.37
CA TYR A 177 -11.60 16.28 -10.21
C TYR A 177 -13.10 15.90 -10.33
N PRO A 178 -13.87 15.91 -9.22
CA PRO A 178 -15.19 15.28 -9.17
C PRO A 178 -16.30 16.07 -9.85
N TRP A 179 -16.09 17.36 -10.09
CA TRP A 179 -17.12 18.25 -10.64
C TRP A 179 -17.21 18.23 -12.18
N ASN A 180 -16.46 17.35 -12.85
CA ASN A 180 -16.64 17.15 -14.28
C ASN A 180 -17.92 16.32 -14.54
N PRO A 181 -18.91 16.84 -15.30
CA PRO A 181 -20.14 16.11 -15.61
C PRO A 181 -19.93 14.73 -16.25
N GLU A 182 -18.82 14.53 -16.96
CA GLU A 182 -18.47 13.25 -17.61
C GLU A 182 -18.23 12.09 -16.63
N TYR A 183 -18.05 12.40 -15.35
CA TYR A 183 -17.81 11.45 -14.26
C TYR A 183 -18.96 11.39 -13.26
N HIS A 184 -20.07 12.07 -13.52
CA HIS A 184 -21.25 11.96 -12.68
C HIS A 184 -21.80 10.53 -12.69
N VAL A 185 -22.40 10.15 -11.56
CA VAL A 185 -22.91 8.80 -11.32
C VAL A 185 -24.03 8.48 -12.30
N THR A 186 -23.93 7.33 -12.96
CA THR A 186 -25.01 6.75 -13.77
C THR A 186 -25.88 5.79 -12.95
N ASP A 187 -25.27 5.00 -12.05
CA ASP A 187 -25.97 4.09 -11.14
C ASP A 187 -26.29 4.77 -9.80
N LYS A 188 -27.57 5.13 -9.59
CA LYS A 188 -28.04 5.86 -8.40
C LYS A 188 -27.94 5.10 -7.08
N ASP A 189 -27.50 3.84 -7.09
CA ASP A 189 -27.14 3.12 -5.87
C ASP A 189 -25.85 3.63 -5.25
N TYR A 190 -24.95 4.22 -6.06
CA TYR A 190 -23.78 4.91 -5.53
C TYR A 190 -24.16 6.22 -4.83
N ALA A 191 -23.27 6.67 -3.96
CA ALA A 191 -23.44 7.91 -3.20
C ALA A 191 -23.26 9.09 -4.14
N HIS A 192 -24.27 9.95 -4.24
CA HIS A 192 -24.25 11.08 -5.16
C HIS A 192 -24.97 12.29 -4.58
N THR A 193 -24.56 13.47 -5.03
CA THR A 193 -25.32 14.71 -4.75
C THR A 193 -26.57 14.79 -5.62
N ARG A 194 -27.46 15.74 -5.34
CA ARG A 194 -28.66 16.00 -6.17
C ARG A 194 -28.33 16.28 -7.65
N LYS A 195 -27.14 16.81 -7.95
CA LYS A 195 -26.68 17.11 -9.32
C LYS A 195 -25.96 15.93 -10.00
N GLY A 196 -25.86 14.78 -9.34
CA GLY A 196 -25.22 13.58 -9.87
C GLY A 196 -23.71 13.47 -9.59
N VAL A 197 -23.11 14.43 -8.87
CA VAL A 197 -21.69 14.35 -8.48
C VAL A 197 -21.45 13.10 -7.62
N ASP A 198 -20.47 12.29 -8.01
CA ASP A 198 -20.07 11.06 -7.36
C ASP A 198 -19.32 11.33 -6.05
N LEU A 199 -19.91 10.96 -4.91
CA LEU A 199 -19.30 11.16 -3.60
C LEU A 199 -18.16 10.17 -3.32
N GLU A 200 -18.13 9.00 -3.98
CA GLU A 200 -16.97 8.10 -3.91
C GLU A 200 -15.76 8.77 -4.55
N ARG A 201 -15.93 9.35 -5.74
CA ARG A 201 -14.90 10.16 -6.38
C ARG A 201 -14.48 11.37 -5.55
N VAL A 202 -15.41 12.05 -4.89
CA VAL A 202 -15.08 13.16 -3.97
C VAL A 202 -14.22 12.65 -2.80
N ALA A 203 -14.48 11.45 -2.27
CA ALA A 203 -13.67 10.85 -1.22
C ALA A 203 -12.24 10.55 -1.71
N PHE A 204 -12.10 9.94 -2.89
CA PHE A 204 -10.78 9.75 -3.53
C PHE A 204 -10.05 11.06 -3.78
N PHE A 205 -10.75 12.08 -4.30
CA PHE A 205 -10.18 13.40 -4.56
C PHE A 205 -9.73 14.08 -3.26
N ALA A 206 -10.56 14.06 -2.21
CA ALA A 206 -10.23 14.63 -0.91
C ALA A 206 -8.98 13.96 -0.34
N SER A 207 -8.93 12.62 -0.33
CA SER A 207 -7.76 11.85 0.14
C SER A 207 -6.50 12.17 -0.67
N ALA A 208 -6.58 12.23 -2.00
CA ALA A 208 -5.44 12.58 -2.86
C ALA A 208 -4.91 14.00 -2.57
N VAL A 209 -5.81 14.99 -2.49
CA VAL A 209 -5.44 16.39 -2.17
C VAL A 209 -4.78 16.48 -0.81
N THR A 210 -5.39 15.87 0.22
CA THR A 210 -4.81 15.88 1.56
C THR A 210 -3.48 15.14 1.64
N THR A 211 -3.28 14.08 0.85
CA THR A 211 -2.00 13.36 0.76
C THR A 211 -0.90 14.25 0.19
N VAL A 212 -1.18 14.95 -0.91
CA VAL A 212 -0.21 15.87 -1.52
C VAL A 212 0.14 17.00 -0.56
N ILE A 213 -0.84 17.58 0.14
CA ILE A 213 -0.59 18.63 1.13
C ILE A 213 0.22 18.08 2.31
N SER A 214 -0.15 16.93 2.85
CA SER A 214 0.53 16.28 3.98
C SER A 214 1.94 15.79 3.66
N ALA A 215 2.25 15.52 2.38
CA ALA A 215 3.62 15.24 1.95
C ALA A 215 4.55 16.45 2.16
N LEU A 216 4.02 17.69 2.07
CA LEU A 216 4.80 18.90 2.31
C LEU A 216 5.28 19.03 3.76
N PHE A 217 4.55 18.46 4.72
CA PHE A 217 4.96 18.42 6.12
C PHE A 217 6.19 17.55 6.38
N GLY A 218 6.50 16.59 5.51
CA GLY A 218 7.78 15.88 5.52
C GLY A 218 8.83 16.59 4.67
N ALA A 219 8.42 17.12 3.51
CA ALA A 219 9.34 17.76 2.56
C ALA A 219 9.96 19.06 3.09
N VAL A 220 9.20 19.87 3.85
CA VAL A 220 9.68 21.13 4.43
C VAL A 220 10.79 20.86 5.46
N PRO A 221 10.63 20.02 6.50
CA PRO A 221 11.74 19.60 7.35
C PRO A 221 12.93 19.05 6.58
N GLY A 222 12.68 18.19 5.60
CA GLY A 222 13.72 17.61 4.75
C GLY A 222 14.55 18.63 3.98
N SER A 223 13.99 19.78 3.58
CA SER A 223 14.73 20.82 2.86
C SER A 223 15.70 21.62 3.74
N PHE A 224 15.57 21.53 5.07
CA PHE A 224 16.48 22.13 6.04
C PHE A 224 17.53 21.15 6.54
N PHE A 225 17.59 19.93 6.01
CA PHE A 225 18.55 18.92 6.44
C PHE A 225 20.00 19.44 6.29
N GLY A 226 20.78 19.39 7.37
CA GLY A 226 22.13 19.95 7.43
C GLY A 226 22.19 21.48 7.61
N HIS A 227 21.04 22.16 7.66
CA HIS A 227 20.88 23.59 7.91
C HIS A 227 20.04 23.84 9.17
N GLY A 228 20.45 23.26 10.29
CA GLY A 228 19.75 23.36 11.58
C GLY A 228 18.66 22.30 11.80
N PHE A 229 18.53 21.33 10.90
CA PHE A 229 17.71 20.14 11.05
C PHE A 229 18.55 18.88 10.84
N GLU A 230 18.43 17.92 11.76
CA GLU A 230 19.11 16.63 11.73
C GLU A 230 18.10 15.48 11.69
N THR A 231 18.54 14.31 11.23
CA THR A 231 17.69 13.12 11.23
C THR A 231 17.44 12.66 12.65
N PHE A 232 16.19 12.35 12.95
CA PHE A 232 15.80 11.70 14.20
C PHE A 232 14.69 10.68 13.93
N LEU A 233 14.53 9.71 14.84
CA LEU A 233 13.34 8.86 14.88
C LEU A 233 12.29 9.48 15.81
N ALA A 234 11.04 9.58 15.34
CA ALA A 234 9.96 10.24 16.07
C ALA A 234 9.78 9.68 17.49
N GLU A 235 9.93 8.36 17.65
CA GLU A 235 9.82 7.68 18.94
C GLU A 235 10.94 8.04 19.93
N ASN A 236 12.04 8.65 19.49
CA ASN A 236 13.15 9.05 20.35
C ASN A 236 12.93 10.40 21.03
N ILE A 237 12.13 11.28 20.42
CA ILE A 237 11.91 12.66 20.91
C ILE A 237 10.59 12.83 21.66
N ILE A 238 9.80 11.76 21.82
CA ILE A 238 8.43 11.81 22.38
C ILE A 238 8.35 12.42 23.79
N ARG A 239 9.39 12.25 24.61
CA ARG A 239 9.47 12.76 25.99
C ARG A 239 10.13 14.13 26.09
N TYR A 240 10.55 14.71 24.97
CA TYR A 240 11.14 16.04 25.00
C TYR A 240 10.08 17.04 25.46
N PRO A 241 10.39 17.88 26.48
CA PRO A 241 9.43 18.81 27.05
C PRO A 241 9.01 19.86 26.02
N GLU A 242 9.95 20.26 25.17
CA GLU A 242 9.74 21.20 24.08
C GLU A 242 10.20 20.55 22.78
N LYS A 243 9.44 20.76 21.71
CA LYS A 243 9.81 20.30 20.36
C LYS A 243 9.70 21.48 19.41
N THR A 244 10.62 21.52 18.45
CA THR A 244 10.59 22.50 17.37
C THR A 244 9.41 22.25 16.44
N THR A 245 9.01 23.28 15.71
CA THR A 245 7.98 23.17 14.66
C THR A 245 8.34 22.10 13.62
N MET A 246 9.63 21.94 13.30
CA MET A 246 10.10 20.95 12.34
C MET A 246 9.96 19.52 12.87
N GLU A 247 10.28 19.30 14.15
CA GLU A 247 10.06 18.01 14.79
C GLU A 247 8.57 17.64 14.85
N TYR A 248 7.72 18.59 15.23
CA TYR A 248 6.27 18.43 15.18
C TYR A 248 5.75 18.11 13.77
N SER A 249 6.32 18.75 12.75
CA SER A 249 5.95 18.53 11.35
C SER A 249 6.25 17.09 10.91
N VAL A 250 7.40 16.54 11.31
CA VAL A 250 7.80 15.15 11.01
C VAL A 250 6.92 14.15 11.75
N ILE A 251 6.62 14.40 13.04
CA ILE A 251 5.71 13.56 13.82
C ILE A 251 4.33 13.52 13.14
N GLY A 252 3.78 14.70 12.80
CA GLY A 252 2.50 14.81 12.10
C GLY A 252 2.51 14.09 10.76
N HIS A 253 3.54 14.32 9.94
CA HIS A 253 3.73 13.67 8.64
C HIS A 253 3.71 12.14 8.76
N LEU A 254 4.47 11.57 9.69
CA LEU A 254 4.55 10.12 9.88
C LEU A 254 3.16 9.50 10.16
N HIS A 255 2.38 10.12 11.03
CA HIS A 255 1.05 9.61 11.40
C HIS A 255 0.05 9.72 10.24
N ILE A 256 0.02 10.87 9.57
CA ILE A 256 -1.03 11.14 8.58
C ILE A 256 -0.82 10.38 7.28
N MET A 257 0.43 10.14 6.87
CA MET A 257 0.70 9.46 5.60
C MET A 257 0.19 8.02 5.64
N LEU A 258 0.44 7.28 6.73
CA LEU A 258 -0.03 5.90 6.83
C LEU A 258 -1.56 5.83 7.01
N ALA A 259 -2.17 6.77 7.74
CA ALA A 259 -3.61 6.87 7.85
C ALA A 259 -4.29 7.16 6.49
N LEU A 260 -3.68 8.02 5.67
CA LEU A 260 -4.17 8.33 4.32
C LEU A 260 -4.05 7.15 3.35
N ILE A 261 -2.95 6.39 3.42
CA ILE A 261 -2.80 5.10 2.72
C ILE A 261 -3.94 4.16 3.15
N CYS A 262 -4.22 4.04 4.45
CA CYS A 262 -5.32 3.20 4.95
C CYS A 262 -6.71 3.65 4.44
N ILE A 263 -6.96 4.96 4.37
CA ILE A 263 -8.19 5.52 3.78
C ILE A 263 -8.27 5.17 2.29
N MET A 264 -7.16 5.34 1.56
CA MET A 264 -7.10 5.11 0.13
C MET A 264 -7.34 3.63 -0.21
N ILE A 265 -6.66 2.69 0.46
CA ILE A 265 -6.91 1.25 0.28
C ILE A 265 -8.33 0.87 0.67
N THR A 266 -8.93 1.51 1.68
CA THR A 266 -10.34 1.27 2.04
C THR A 266 -11.29 1.66 0.91
N LEU A 267 -11.06 2.82 0.28
CA LEU A 267 -11.82 3.25 -0.89
C LEU A 267 -11.61 2.32 -2.09
N ILE A 268 -10.36 1.89 -2.35
CA ILE A 268 -10.03 0.93 -3.41
C ILE A 268 -10.77 -0.39 -3.23
N ILE A 269 -10.73 -0.97 -2.03
CA ILE A 269 -11.42 -2.23 -1.70
C ILE A 269 -12.93 -2.04 -1.79
N GLY A 270 -13.47 -0.91 -1.33
CA GLY A 270 -14.88 -0.56 -1.51
C GLY A 270 -15.30 -0.58 -2.98
N ARG A 271 -14.51 0.06 -3.85
CA ARG A 271 -14.75 0.09 -5.29
C ARG A 271 -14.66 -1.30 -5.92
N TRP A 272 -13.61 -2.06 -5.61
CA TRP A 272 -13.39 -3.42 -6.14
C TRP A 272 -14.52 -4.38 -5.76
N LEU A 273 -14.96 -4.36 -4.50
CA LEU A 273 -16.08 -5.18 -4.03
C LEU A 273 -17.44 -4.71 -4.56
N ASN A 274 -17.50 -3.58 -5.27
CA ASN A 274 -18.70 -2.93 -5.78
C ASN A 274 -19.64 -2.43 -4.66
N PHE A 275 -19.07 -1.73 -3.67
CA PHE A 275 -19.78 -1.18 -2.53
C PHE A 275 -20.78 -0.11 -2.96
N LYS A 276 -22.08 -0.39 -2.76
CA LYS A 276 -23.18 0.53 -3.13
C LYS A 276 -24.42 0.33 -2.26
N GLY A 277 -25.39 1.22 -2.40
CA GLY A 277 -26.64 1.22 -1.64
C GLY A 277 -26.60 2.11 -0.40
N ILE A 278 -27.45 1.81 0.59
CA ILE A 278 -27.66 2.69 1.75
C ILE A 278 -26.38 2.91 2.58
N TRP A 279 -25.63 1.83 2.84
CA TRP A 279 -24.38 1.89 3.59
C TRP A 279 -23.33 2.75 2.89
N HIS A 280 -23.23 2.65 1.55
CA HIS A 280 -22.33 3.46 0.75
C HIS A 280 -22.72 4.95 0.77
N LYS A 281 -24.02 5.25 0.72
CA LYS A 281 -24.58 6.63 0.79
C LYS A 281 -24.27 7.34 2.10
N PHE A 282 -24.14 6.61 3.20
CA PHE A 282 -23.67 7.17 4.48
C PHE A 282 -22.15 7.15 4.61
N ALA A 283 -21.48 6.10 4.10
CA ALA A 283 -20.04 5.93 4.22
C ALA A 283 -19.26 7.03 3.49
N MET A 284 -19.64 7.40 2.26
CA MET A 284 -18.85 8.37 1.48
C MET A 284 -18.79 9.77 2.12
N PRO A 285 -19.91 10.38 2.56
CA PRO A 285 -19.84 11.65 3.32
C PRO A 285 -18.99 11.57 4.59
N LEU A 286 -19.11 10.47 5.35
CA LEU A 286 -18.33 10.26 6.57
C LEU A 286 -16.84 10.11 6.27
N MET A 287 -16.48 9.39 5.20
CA MET A 287 -15.10 9.25 4.76
C MET A 287 -14.51 10.59 4.33
N ILE A 288 -15.26 11.41 3.56
CA ILE A 288 -14.83 12.76 3.16
C ILE A 288 -14.59 13.63 4.40
N LEU A 289 -15.60 13.70 5.29
CA LEU A 289 -15.51 14.49 6.51
C LEU A 289 -14.33 14.05 7.38
N GLY A 290 -14.22 12.75 7.64
CA GLY A 290 -13.16 12.20 8.47
C GLY A 290 -11.79 12.43 7.88
N THR A 291 -11.61 12.24 6.58
CA THR A 291 -10.35 12.54 5.88
C THR A 291 -9.94 14.00 6.06
N ILE A 292 -10.86 14.95 5.84
CA ILE A 292 -10.56 16.38 5.95
C ILE A 292 -10.23 16.76 7.40
N VAL A 293 -11.07 16.36 8.36
CA VAL A 293 -10.91 16.73 9.78
C VAL A 293 -9.64 16.12 10.37
N LEU A 294 -9.35 14.85 10.06
CA LEU A 294 -8.13 14.16 10.48
C LEU A 294 -6.88 14.95 10.03
N ASN A 295 -6.85 15.37 8.77
CA ASN A 295 -5.73 16.13 8.21
C ASN A 295 -5.61 17.52 8.84
N LEU A 296 -6.71 18.25 9.03
CA LEU A 296 -6.69 19.55 9.72
C LEU A 296 -6.13 19.44 11.14
N GLY A 297 -6.46 18.35 11.86
CA GLY A 297 -5.91 18.08 13.17
C GLY A 297 -4.39 17.89 13.12
N VAL A 298 -3.88 17.08 12.19
CA VAL A 298 -2.43 16.88 12.01
C VAL A 298 -1.72 18.16 11.59
N TRP A 299 -2.28 18.91 10.64
CA TRP A 299 -1.71 20.19 10.23
C TRP A 299 -1.71 21.21 11.38
N GLY A 300 -2.66 21.08 12.31
CA GLY A 300 -2.71 21.88 13.53
C GLY A 300 -1.54 21.65 14.48
N VAL A 301 -0.85 20.50 14.43
CA VAL A 301 0.26 20.14 15.34
C VAL A 301 1.45 21.09 15.21
N VAL A 302 1.65 21.74 14.06
CA VAL A 302 2.73 22.71 13.84
C VAL A 302 2.30 24.17 14.09
N THR A 303 1.12 24.37 14.66
CA THR A 303 0.49 25.69 14.84
C THR A 303 0.09 25.88 16.31
N PRO A 304 -0.41 27.06 16.71
CA PRO A 304 -0.98 27.26 18.05
C PRO A 304 -2.18 26.35 18.40
N LEU A 305 -2.67 25.54 17.45
CA LEU A 305 -3.70 24.51 17.69
C LEU A 305 -3.13 23.19 18.24
N GLU A 306 -1.82 23.05 18.39
CA GLU A 306 -1.13 21.86 18.94
C GLU A 306 -1.80 21.28 20.20
N PRO A 307 -2.20 22.08 21.21
CA PRO A 307 -2.81 21.54 22.44
C PRO A 307 -4.13 20.80 22.23
N ILE A 308 -4.85 21.09 21.14
CA ILE A 308 -6.12 20.46 20.79
C ILE A 308 -6.05 19.61 19.52
N ALA A 309 -4.89 19.55 18.86
CA ALA A 309 -4.69 18.86 17.58
C ALA A 309 -5.09 17.38 17.68
N HIS A 310 -4.67 16.70 18.75
CA HIS A 310 -5.02 15.29 18.99
C HIS A 310 -6.54 15.08 19.12
N MET A 311 -7.26 15.99 19.78
CA MET A 311 -8.72 15.91 19.87
C MET A 311 -9.36 16.02 18.48
N ILE A 312 -8.88 16.94 17.64
CA ILE A 312 -9.37 17.09 16.26
C ILE A 312 -9.09 15.81 15.45
N ILE A 313 -7.90 15.23 15.59
CA ILE A 313 -7.52 13.97 14.95
C ILE A 313 -8.51 12.85 15.33
N TYR A 314 -8.85 12.70 16.61
CA TYR A 314 -9.83 11.68 17.04
C TYR A 314 -11.24 11.93 16.50
N VAL A 315 -11.67 13.19 16.49
CA VAL A 315 -12.96 13.59 15.91
C VAL A 315 -13.00 13.29 14.41
N GLY A 316 -11.87 13.42 13.70
CA GLY A 316 -11.73 13.07 12.29
C GLY A 316 -11.62 11.57 12.02
N ALA A 317 -10.88 10.82 12.85
CA ALA A 317 -10.71 9.38 12.70
C ALA A 317 -12.02 8.62 12.87
N THR A 318 -12.85 9.03 13.84
CA THR A 318 -14.14 8.39 14.17
C THR A 318 -15.08 8.22 12.95
N PRO A 319 -15.42 9.26 12.17
CA PRO A 319 -16.27 9.11 10.99
C PRO A 319 -15.61 8.27 9.88
N SER A 320 -14.30 8.33 9.67
CA SER A 320 -13.60 7.44 8.71
C SER A 320 -13.69 5.97 9.12
N MET A 321 -13.50 5.68 10.42
CA MET A 321 -13.65 4.32 10.96
C MET A 321 -15.10 3.84 10.85
N LEU A 322 -16.09 4.70 11.08
CA LEU A 322 -17.49 4.37 10.90
C LEU A 322 -17.83 4.08 9.43
N ALA A 323 -17.25 4.84 8.48
CA ALA A 323 -17.38 4.57 7.06
C ALA A 323 -16.80 3.19 6.68
N ALA A 324 -15.62 2.83 7.22
CA ALA A 324 -15.01 1.51 7.04
C ALA A 324 -15.87 0.39 7.66
N LEU A 325 -16.50 0.63 8.81
CA LEU A 325 -17.44 -0.32 9.43
C LEU A 325 -18.65 -0.56 8.52
N PHE A 326 -19.19 0.46 7.86
CA PHE A 326 -20.29 0.29 6.90
C PHE A 326 -19.89 -0.56 5.69
N LEU A 327 -18.65 -0.41 5.18
CA LEU A 327 -18.12 -1.30 4.15
C LEU A 327 -18.06 -2.74 4.65
N LEU A 328 -17.58 -2.97 5.88
CA LEU A 328 -17.52 -4.30 6.49
C LEU A 328 -18.90 -4.95 6.60
N ILE A 329 -19.86 -4.25 7.23
CA ILE A 329 -21.24 -4.75 7.41
C ILE A 329 -21.85 -5.10 6.06
N TRP A 330 -21.68 -4.23 5.07
CA TRP A 330 -22.20 -4.46 3.73
C TRP A 330 -21.52 -5.64 3.04
N SER A 331 -20.20 -5.73 3.09
CA SER A 331 -19.40 -6.78 2.44
C SER A 331 -19.74 -8.16 3.00
N TRP A 332 -19.79 -8.29 4.32
CA TRP A 332 -20.11 -9.57 4.95
C TRP A 332 -21.56 -9.97 4.68
N GLY A 333 -22.48 -9.01 4.70
CA GLY A 333 -23.86 -9.23 4.28
C GLY A 333 -23.96 -9.70 2.81
N LYS A 334 -23.16 -9.11 1.90
CA LYS A 334 -23.09 -9.52 0.49
C LYS A 334 -22.57 -10.95 0.36
N LEU A 335 -21.44 -11.29 0.98
CA LEU A 335 -20.85 -12.64 0.94
C LEU A 335 -21.79 -13.71 1.48
N ILE A 336 -22.47 -13.42 2.61
CA ILE A 336 -23.47 -14.33 3.18
C ILE A 336 -24.61 -14.55 2.19
N ARG A 337 -25.22 -13.46 1.67
CA ARG A 337 -26.35 -13.56 0.74
C ARG A 337 -26.00 -14.35 -0.52
N GLU A 338 -24.86 -14.05 -1.14
CA GLU A 338 -24.36 -14.75 -2.33
C GLU A 338 -24.07 -16.23 -2.05
N GLY A 339 -23.43 -16.53 -0.92
CA GLY A 339 -23.09 -17.89 -0.53
C GLY A 339 -24.29 -18.75 -0.11
N THR A 340 -25.41 -18.13 0.26
CA THR A 340 -26.64 -18.81 0.65
C THR A 340 -27.80 -18.65 -0.33
N LEU A 341 -27.57 -18.19 -1.57
CA LEU A 341 -28.63 -17.96 -2.57
C LEU A 341 -29.55 -19.18 -2.80
N GLN A 342 -29.01 -20.38 -2.65
CA GLN A 342 -29.72 -21.64 -2.87
C GLN A 342 -30.46 -22.15 -1.62
N ILE A 343 -30.44 -21.39 -0.51
CA ILE A 343 -31.00 -21.79 0.78
C ILE A 343 -32.03 -20.75 1.19
N GLU A 344 -33.31 -21.13 1.25
CA GLU A 344 -34.42 -20.21 1.53
C GLU A 344 -34.31 -19.58 2.94
N LYS A 345 -33.92 -20.37 3.94
CA LYS A 345 -33.70 -19.92 5.33
C LYS A 345 -32.38 -20.47 5.86
N PRO A 346 -31.25 -19.80 5.57
CA PRO A 346 -29.95 -20.28 5.99
C PRO A 346 -29.80 -20.21 7.51
N THR A 347 -29.34 -21.31 8.11
CA THR A 347 -29.01 -21.38 9.53
C THR A 347 -27.79 -20.51 9.86
N PHE A 348 -27.55 -20.25 11.15
CA PHE A 348 -26.38 -19.48 11.57
C PHE A 348 -25.06 -20.07 11.05
N GLY A 349 -24.87 -21.39 11.18
CA GLY A 349 -23.67 -22.08 10.68
C GLY A 349 -23.50 -21.97 9.16
N GLN A 350 -24.60 -22.05 8.40
CA GLN A 350 -24.56 -21.87 6.94
C GLN A 350 -24.17 -20.44 6.54
N LYS A 351 -24.61 -19.43 7.29
CA LYS A 351 -24.19 -18.04 7.08
C LYS A 351 -22.70 -17.84 7.36
N ILE A 352 -22.19 -18.39 8.46
CA ILE A 352 -20.75 -18.32 8.78
C ILE A 352 -19.93 -19.05 7.71
N HIS A 353 -20.36 -20.25 7.29
CA HIS A 353 -19.68 -20.97 6.22
C HIS A 353 -19.67 -20.19 4.90
N ALA A 354 -20.80 -19.55 4.54
CA ALA A 354 -20.89 -18.70 3.35
C ALA A 354 -19.94 -17.50 3.41
N LEU A 355 -19.87 -16.83 4.57
CA LEU A 355 -18.97 -15.69 4.81
C LEU A 355 -17.50 -16.07 4.63
N LEU A 356 -17.10 -17.20 5.23
CA LEU A 356 -15.72 -17.66 5.26
C LEU A 356 -15.32 -18.47 4.01
N ARG A 357 -16.26 -18.68 3.07
CA ARG A 357 -16.00 -19.52 1.90
C ARG A 357 -14.92 -18.97 0.98
N ASP A 358 -14.79 -17.65 0.85
CA ASP A 358 -13.80 -17.02 -0.03
C ASP A 358 -12.85 -16.11 0.77
N PRO A 359 -11.66 -16.62 1.17
CA PRO A 359 -10.76 -15.87 2.03
C PRO A 359 -10.18 -14.63 1.36
N LEU A 360 -10.12 -14.57 0.02
CA LEU A 360 -9.62 -13.38 -0.68
C LEU A 360 -10.60 -12.22 -0.66
N ARG A 361 -11.92 -12.50 -0.60
CA ARG A 361 -12.95 -11.46 -0.50
C ARG A 361 -13.26 -11.11 0.95
N PHE A 362 -13.21 -12.09 1.85
CA PHE A 362 -13.37 -11.89 3.29
C PHE A 362 -12.16 -11.14 3.89
N GLY A 363 -10.95 -11.57 3.54
CA GLY A 363 -9.67 -11.15 4.10
C GLY A 363 -9.48 -9.65 4.25
N PRO A 364 -9.70 -8.82 3.20
CA PRO A 364 -9.52 -7.37 3.30
C PRO A 364 -10.35 -6.73 4.41
N THR A 365 -11.65 -7.04 4.46
CA THR A 365 -12.55 -6.49 5.48
C THR A 365 -12.34 -7.12 6.86
N TRP A 366 -11.84 -8.36 6.92
CA TRP A 366 -11.37 -8.96 8.17
C TRP A 366 -10.14 -8.23 8.72
N GLN A 367 -9.13 -7.96 7.89
CA GLN A 367 -7.94 -7.22 8.30
C GLN A 367 -8.28 -5.79 8.74
N MET A 368 -9.24 -5.12 8.08
CA MET A 368 -9.76 -3.82 8.54
C MET A 368 -10.43 -3.90 9.92
N LEU A 369 -11.14 -5.00 10.22
CA LEU A 369 -11.68 -5.22 11.56
C LEU A 369 -10.57 -5.50 12.57
N PHE A 370 -9.67 -6.41 12.21
CA PHE A 370 -8.58 -6.91 13.04
C PHE A 370 -7.61 -5.81 13.45
N MET A 371 -7.37 -4.86 12.55
CA MET A 371 -6.66 -3.60 12.83
C MET A 371 -7.19 -2.86 14.06
N ASN A 372 -8.50 -2.90 14.34
CA ASN A 372 -9.02 -2.24 15.54
C ASN A 372 -8.55 -2.91 16.84
N PHE A 373 -8.22 -4.19 16.82
CA PHE A 373 -7.74 -4.92 17.98
C PHE A 373 -6.23 -4.83 18.15
N THR A 374 -5.48 -4.64 17.06
CA THR A 374 -4.01 -4.64 17.10
C THR A 374 -3.41 -3.24 17.04
N THR A 375 -4.08 -2.29 16.40
CA THR A 375 -3.54 -0.93 16.22
C THR A 375 -4.50 0.13 16.75
N SER A 376 -5.68 0.34 16.16
CA SER A 376 -6.52 1.51 16.50
C SER A 376 -7.01 1.52 17.94
N GLY A 377 -7.53 0.40 18.44
CA GLY A 377 -8.01 0.29 19.82
C GLY A 377 -6.88 0.41 20.85
N ILE A 378 -5.72 -0.16 20.53
CA ILE A 378 -4.51 -0.04 21.35
C ILE A 378 -4.03 1.42 21.38
N GLY A 379 -3.94 2.08 20.22
CA GLY A 379 -3.54 3.49 20.14
C GLY A 379 -4.49 4.42 20.90
N ILE A 380 -5.81 4.19 20.81
CA ILE A 380 -6.81 4.96 21.60
C ILE A 380 -6.62 4.71 23.10
N PHE A 381 -6.45 3.45 23.50
CA PHE A 381 -6.19 3.11 24.90
C PHE A 381 -4.91 3.78 25.41
N MET A 382 -3.84 3.73 24.61
CA MET A 382 -2.56 4.37 24.91
C MET A 382 -2.73 5.87 25.11
N ALA A 383 -3.41 6.54 24.18
CA ALA A 383 -3.62 7.98 24.25
C ALA A 383 -4.43 8.42 25.46
N ILE A 384 -5.49 7.66 25.82
CA ILE A 384 -6.33 7.97 26.99
C ILE A 384 -5.55 7.78 28.30
N ARG A 385 -4.63 6.80 28.34
CA ARG A 385 -3.89 6.41 29.54
C ARG A 385 -2.42 6.85 29.50
N LEU A 386 -2.08 7.79 28.61
CA LEU A 386 -0.71 8.14 28.26
C LEU A 386 0.08 8.56 29.50
N ASP A 387 -0.42 9.58 30.21
CA ASP A 387 0.26 10.13 31.39
C ASP A 387 0.15 9.24 32.62
N GLU A 388 -0.93 8.45 32.71
CA GLU A 388 -1.21 7.61 33.88
C GLU A 388 -0.42 6.29 33.88
N ILE A 389 -0.17 5.71 32.71
CA ILE A 389 0.46 4.39 32.56
C ILE A 389 1.78 4.50 31.79
N PHE A 390 1.73 5.00 30.56
CA PHE A 390 2.82 4.83 29.60
C PHE A 390 3.99 5.79 29.84
N ARG A 391 3.73 7.02 30.29
CA ARG A 391 4.78 7.98 30.66
C ARG A 391 5.47 7.65 31.97
N VAL A 392 4.82 6.85 32.82
CA VAL A 392 5.38 6.36 34.08
C VAL A 392 6.32 5.18 33.86
N TRP A 393 6.09 4.40 32.80
CA TRP A 393 6.97 3.28 32.43
C TRP A 393 8.34 3.73 31.89
N PRO A 394 9.35 2.83 31.90
CA PRO A 394 10.60 3.08 31.22
C PRO A 394 10.39 3.49 29.76
N ALA A 395 11.11 4.50 29.30
CA ALA A 395 10.95 5.06 27.95
C ALA A 395 11.06 4.02 26.83
N ARG A 396 11.82 2.94 27.07
CA ARG A 396 11.92 1.80 26.15
C ARG A 396 10.57 1.15 25.86
N GLU A 397 9.71 0.97 26.85
CA GLU A 397 8.43 0.26 26.69
C GLU A 397 7.45 1.08 25.85
N GLU A 398 7.36 2.38 26.14
CA GLU A 398 6.60 3.32 25.33
C GLU A 398 7.11 3.37 23.88
N ARG A 399 8.43 3.35 23.71
CA ARG A 399 9.06 3.33 22.38
C ARG A 399 8.73 2.06 21.59
N ILE A 400 8.67 0.90 22.25
CA ILE A 400 8.30 -0.39 21.62
C ILE A 400 6.88 -0.32 21.07
N GLU A 401 5.93 0.14 21.89
CA GLU A 401 4.53 0.27 21.51
C GLU A 401 4.33 1.26 20.35
N LEU A 402 4.92 2.46 20.46
CA LEU A 402 4.84 3.46 19.40
C LEU A 402 5.43 2.95 18.10
N THR A 403 6.55 2.24 18.15
CA THR A 403 7.17 1.70 16.94
C THR A 403 6.29 0.62 16.34
N GLY A 404 5.94 -0.40 17.11
CA GLY A 404 5.38 -1.61 16.55
C GLY A 404 3.92 -1.48 16.09
N HIS A 405 3.10 -0.63 16.72
CA HIS A 405 1.74 -0.30 16.23
C HIS A 405 1.76 0.15 14.76
N TRP A 406 2.69 1.02 14.37
CA TRP A 406 2.78 1.51 12.99
C TRP A 406 3.27 0.42 12.03
N HIS A 407 4.15 -0.47 12.50
CA HIS A 407 4.62 -1.60 11.71
C HIS A 407 3.48 -2.57 11.44
N VAL A 408 2.68 -2.91 12.46
CA VAL A 408 1.49 -3.75 12.30
C VAL A 408 0.50 -3.10 11.34
N LEU A 409 0.25 -1.79 11.46
CA LEU A 409 -0.63 -1.08 10.54
C LEU A 409 -0.14 -1.16 9.08
N SER A 410 1.15 -0.91 8.85
CA SER A 410 1.74 -1.02 7.51
C SER A 410 1.69 -2.46 6.95
N ALA A 411 1.88 -3.46 7.80
CA ALA A 411 1.80 -4.87 7.43
C ALA A 411 0.35 -5.29 7.13
N ILE A 412 -0.63 -4.75 7.84
CA ILE A 412 -2.06 -4.92 7.55
C ILE A 412 -2.42 -4.34 6.18
N VAL A 413 -1.93 -3.14 5.84
CA VAL A 413 -2.12 -2.57 4.49
C VAL A 413 -1.53 -3.50 3.43
N ALA A 414 -0.33 -4.02 3.66
CA ALA A 414 0.31 -4.97 2.75
C ALA A 414 -0.51 -6.25 2.59
N THR A 415 -1.06 -6.84 3.66
CA THR A 415 -1.90 -8.04 3.56
C THR A 415 -3.21 -7.77 2.81
N ILE A 416 -3.83 -6.60 3.01
CA ILE A 416 -5.01 -6.16 2.23
C ILE A 416 -4.68 -6.10 0.73
N ILE A 417 -3.54 -5.49 0.37
CA ILE A 417 -3.06 -5.45 -1.03
C ILE A 417 -2.84 -6.86 -1.57
N LEU A 418 -2.24 -7.76 -0.78
CA LEU A 418 -2.00 -9.15 -1.21
C LEU A 418 -3.29 -9.93 -1.45
N PHE A 419 -4.35 -9.71 -0.66
CA PHE A 419 -5.65 -10.32 -0.93
C PHE A 419 -6.22 -9.87 -2.28
N TYR A 420 -6.21 -8.57 -2.54
CA TYR A 420 -6.69 -8.05 -3.81
C TYR A 420 -5.81 -8.52 -4.97
N PHE A 421 -4.48 -8.51 -4.80
CA PHE A 421 -3.54 -9.04 -5.79
C PHE A 421 -3.78 -10.52 -6.09
N GLY A 422 -4.02 -11.35 -5.07
CA GLY A 422 -4.36 -12.77 -5.25
C GLY A 422 -5.63 -12.99 -6.07
N ASP A 423 -6.61 -12.09 -5.94
CA ASP A 423 -7.83 -12.12 -6.76
C ASP A 423 -7.55 -11.66 -8.20
N MET A 424 -6.77 -10.58 -8.34
CA MET A 424 -6.37 -9.96 -9.61
C MET A 424 -5.54 -10.88 -10.51
N ILE A 425 -4.64 -11.68 -9.91
CA ILE A 425 -3.89 -12.74 -10.62
C ILE A 425 -4.74 -14.00 -10.82
N GLY A 426 -6.02 -13.97 -10.44
CA GLY A 426 -7.05 -14.96 -10.70
C GLY A 426 -6.77 -16.34 -10.14
N LEU A 427 -6.34 -16.44 -8.88
CA LEU A 427 -6.23 -17.71 -8.16
C LEU A 427 -7.61 -18.38 -8.03
N LYS A 428 -7.68 -19.70 -8.27
CA LYS A 428 -8.94 -20.47 -8.26
C LYS A 428 -8.84 -21.73 -7.39
N GLY A 429 -10.00 -22.26 -7.00
CA GLY A 429 -10.13 -23.54 -6.31
C GLY A 429 -9.34 -23.61 -4.99
N ARG A 430 -8.67 -24.74 -4.74
CA ARG A 430 -7.91 -24.96 -3.50
C ARG A 430 -6.74 -23.99 -3.34
N ILE A 431 -6.06 -23.60 -4.43
CA ILE A 431 -4.91 -22.67 -4.35
C ILE A 431 -5.37 -21.32 -3.81
N ARG A 432 -6.53 -20.82 -4.26
CA ARG A 432 -7.15 -19.61 -3.73
C ARG A 432 -7.42 -19.71 -2.23
N GLN A 433 -7.93 -20.85 -1.78
CA GLN A 433 -8.21 -21.11 -0.37
C GLN A 433 -6.92 -21.10 0.46
N TRP A 434 -5.91 -21.88 0.05
CA TRP A 434 -4.64 -21.94 0.76
C TRP A 434 -3.97 -20.57 0.80
N TYR A 435 -3.85 -19.88 -0.33
CA TYR A 435 -3.24 -18.56 -0.38
C TYR A 435 -3.94 -17.56 0.57
N GLY A 436 -5.28 -17.44 0.48
CA GLY A 436 -6.01 -16.50 1.34
C GLY A 436 -5.96 -16.88 2.82
N TRP A 437 -6.23 -18.13 3.17
CA TRP A 437 -6.23 -18.56 4.57
C TRP A 437 -4.84 -18.56 5.19
N SER A 438 -3.80 -18.91 4.43
CA SER A 438 -2.42 -18.78 4.90
C SER A 438 -2.09 -17.32 5.21
N ILE A 439 -2.50 -16.36 4.36
CA ILE A 439 -2.29 -14.93 4.70
C ILE A 439 -2.98 -14.58 6.00
N ILE A 440 -4.29 -14.87 6.12
CA ILE A 440 -5.08 -14.54 7.32
C ILE A 440 -4.45 -15.13 8.58
N VAL A 441 -4.20 -16.44 8.59
CA VAL A 441 -3.73 -17.13 9.80
C VAL A 441 -2.32 -16.67 10.18
N LEU A 442 -1.41 -16.56 9.22
CA LEU A 442 -0.03 -16.18 9.50
C LEU A 442 0.08 -14.71 9.91
N SER A 443 -0.70 -13.81 9.28
CA SER A 443 -0.74 -12.40 9.67
C SER A 443 -1.34 -12.22 11.06
N ASP A 444 -2.43 -12.92 11.35
CA ASP A 444 -3.13 -12.78 12.64
C ASP A 444 -2.26 -13.29 13.79
N ILE A 445 -1.55 -14.41 13.59
CA ILE A 445 -0.57 -14.92 14.56
C ILE A 445 0.53 -13.87 14.81
N ALA A 446 1.15 -13.35 13.75
CA ALA A 446 2.22 -12.37 13.89
C ALA A 446 1.75 -11.10 14.58
N PHE A 447 0.66 -10.49 14.10
CA PHE A 447 0.22 -9.18 14.57
C PHE A 447 -0.40 -9.26 15.98
N ALA A 448 -1.10 -10.34 16.32
CA ALA A 448 -1.55 -10.56 17.68
C ALA A 448 -0.35 -10.73 18.62
N ALA A 449 0.68 -11.47 18.22
CA ALA A 449 1.89 -11.64 19.02
C ALA A 449 2.65 -10.31 19.21
N VAL A 450 2.76 -9.48 18.17
CA VAL A 450 3.30 -8.11 18.28
C VAL A 450 2.49 -7.28 19.28
N THR A 451 1.15 -7.31 19.17
CA THR A 451 0.26 -6.57 20.07
C THR A 451 0.45 -6.99 21.54
N VAL A 452 0.53 -8.28 21.81
CA VAL A 452 0.79 -8.81 23.16
C VAL A 452 2.19 -8.41 23.63
N PHE A 453 3.18 -8.37 22.74
CA PHE A 453 4.55 -7.98 23.06
C PHE A 453 4.67 -6.49 23.42
N GLU A 454 3.96 -5.63 22.72
CA GLU A 454 3.89 -4.19 22.99
C GLU A 454 3.20 -3.92 24.32
N MET A 455 2.09 -4.60 24.59
CA MET A 455 1.28 -4.40 25.79
C MET A 455 1.72 -5.22 27.00
N LYS A 456 2.81 -6.00 26.90
CA LYS A 456 3.23 -6.99 27.91
C LYS A 456 3.29 -6.45 29.34
N ARG A 457 3.75 -5.20 29.50
CA ARG A 457 3.93 -4.58 30.82
C ARG A 457 2.62 -4.28 31.55
N LEU A 458 1.46 -4.37 30.87
CA LEU A 458 0.15 -4.29 31.52
C LEU A 458 -0.16 -5.50 32.40
N PHE A 459 0.41 -6.67 32.09
CA PHE A 459 0.00 -7.93 32.71
C PHE A 459 1.18 -8.83 33.14
N ILE A 460 2.42 -8.48 32.84
CA ILE A 460 3.61 -9.18 33.34
C ILE A 460 4.70 -8.24 33.87
N SER A 461 5.36 -8.66 34.96
CA SER A 461 6.47 -7.94 35.57
C SER A 461 7.74 -8.02 34.71
N GLU A 462 8.65 -7.05 34.86
CA GLU A 462 9.86 -6.97 34.04
C GLU A 462 10.81 -8.15 34.31
N ALA A 463 10.83 -8.63 35.55
CA ALA A 463 11.66 -9.75 35.98
C ALA A 463 11.18 -11.09 35.40
N GLU A 464 9.88 -11.22 35.11
CA GLU A 464 9.26 -12.50 34.71
C GLU A 464 8.91 -12.55 33.22
N GLN A 465 9.06 -11.46 32.47
CA GLN A 465 8.56 -11.38 31.09
C GLN A 465 9.33 -12.23 30.07
N GLN A 466 10.56 -12.65 30.35
CA GLN A 466 11.44 -13.23 29.32
C GLN A 466 10.86 -14.48 28.62
N PRO A 467 10.25 -15.46 29.33
CA PRO A 467 9.61 -16.61 28.67
C PRO A 467 8.49 -16.19 27.72
N LEU A 468 7.67 -15.21 28.13
CA LEU A 468 6.61 -14.66 27.28
C LEU A 468 7.22 -13.98 26.05
N VAL A 469 8.21 -13.11 26.23
CA VAL A 469 8.91 -12.41 25.14
C VAL A 469 9.47 -13.41 24.13
N ASN A 470 10.15 -14.46 24.59
CA ASN A 470 10.71 -15.48 23.69
C ASN A 470 9.62 -16.17 22.86
N MET A 471 8.51 -16.57 23.50
CA MET A 471 7.39 -17.20 22.80
C MET A 471 6.76 -16.26 21.77
N LEU A 472 6.56 -15.00 22.13
CA LEU A 472 6.00 -13.99 21.23
C LEU A 472 6.94 -13.72 20.05
N MET A 473 8.26 -13.60 20.27
CA MET A 473 9.23 -13.44 19.18
C MET A 473 9.18 -14.61 18.20
N TYR A 474 9.09 -15.86 18.68
CA TYR A 474 8.91 -17.01 17.80
C TYR A 474 7.61 -16.96 17.00
N ALA A 475 6.50 -16.52 17.62
CA ALA A 475 5.22 -16.39 16.91
C ALA A 475 5.27 -15.28 15.83
N ILE A 476 5.90 -14.15 16.14
CA ILE A 476 6.10 -13.04 15.20
C ILE A 476 6.94 -13.50 14.01
N ASP A 477 8.11 -14.09 14.27
CA ASP A 477 9.02 -14.56 13.23
C ASP A 477 8.40 -15.69 12.40
N PHE A 478 7.68 -16.62 13.03
CA PHE A 478 6.99 -17.68 12.32
C PHE A 478 5.92 -17.11 11.38
N GLY A 479 5.06 -16.23 11.87
CA GLY A 479 4.00 -15.63 11.06
C GLY A 479 4.56 -14.77 9.93
N LEU A 480 5.45 -13.83 10.22
CA LEU A 480 6.06 -12.94 9.21
C LEU A 480 6.96 -13.71 8.25
N GLY A 481 7.80 -14.61 8.76
CA GLY A 481 8.70 -15.42 7.94
C GLY A 481 7.95 -16.29 6.95
N LEU A 482 6.87 -16.96 7.38
CA LEU A 482 6.05 -17.76 6.47
C LEU A 482 5.23 -16.92 5.50
N LEU A 483 4.80 -15.71 5.88
CA LEU A 483 4.19 -14.77 4.92
C LEU A 483 5.18 -14.39 3.82
N LEU A 484 6.44 -14.13 4.17
CA LEU A 484 7.49 -13.84 3.19
C LEU A 484 7.80 -15.05 2.30
N VAL A 485 7.80 -16.27 2.86
CA VAL A 485 7.93 -17.50 2.07
C VAL A 485 6.75 -17.65 1.10
N LEU A 486 5.51 -17.41 1.55
CA LEU A 486 4.33 -17.43 0.68
C LEU A 486 4.45 -16.41 -0.45
N LEU A 487 4.86 -15.18 -0.13
CA LEU A 487 5.11 -14.13 -1.12
C LEU A 487 6.19 -14.57 -2.11
N ALA A 488 7.30 -15.13 -1.64
CA ALA A 488 8.38 -15.63 -2.49
C ALA A 488 7.90 -16.74 -3.44
N ILE A 489 7.10 -17.70 -2.96
CA ILE A 489 6.50 -18.75 -3.79
C ILE A 489 5.65 -18.12 -4.91
N VAL A 490 4.82 -17.13 -4.58
CA VAL A 490 4.00 -16.43 -5.58
C VAL A 490 4.86 -15.64 -6.56
N MET A 491 5.90 -14.94 -6.10
CA MET A 491 6.81 -14.20 -6.97
C MET A 491 7.58 -15.11 -7.92
N VAL A 492 8.07 -16.26 -7.44
CA VAL A 492 8.72 -17.27 -8.30
C VAL A 492 7.74 -17.84 -9.31
N TRP A 493 6.50 -18.14 -8.90
CA TRP A 493 5.47 -18.60 -9.82
C TRP A 493 5.15 -17.55 -10.89
N ARG A 494 5.05 -16.26 -10.51
CA ARG A 494 4.84 -15.16 -11.46
C ARG A 494 6.03 -14.98 -12.41
N LEU A 495 7.25 -15.13 -11.91
CA LEU A 495 8.44 -15.11 -12.75
C LEU A 495 8.37 -16.24 -13.78
N ILE A 496 8.08 -17.47 -13.37
CA ILE A 496 7.91 -18.61 -14.28
C ILE A 496 6.78 -18.36 -15.28
N ASP A 497 5.67 -17.75 -14.86
CA ASP A 497 4.55 -17.37 -15.74
C ASP A 497 4.98 -16.40 -16.85
N LEU A 498 5.79 -15.39 -16.51
CA LEU A 498 6.34 -14.43 -17.49
C LEU A 498 7.16 -15.14 -18.58
N PHE A 499 7.90 -16.20 -18.25
CA PHE A 499 8.69 -16.93 -19.25
C PHE A 499 7.86 -17.89 -20.11
N LYS A 500 6.60 -18.19 -19.76
CA LYS A 500 5.73 -19.05 -20.58
C LYS A 500 5.18 -18.28 -21.78
N SER A 501 5.15 -18.93 -22.95
CA SER A 501 4.59 -18.37 -24.18
C SER A 501 3.08 -18.12 -24.12
N LYS A 502 2.36 -18.94 -23.33
CA LYS A 502 0.92 -18.82 -23.03
C LYS A 502 0.70 -18.58 -21.53
N GLY A 503 1.55 -17.78 -20.91
CA GLY A 503 1.39 -17.38 -19.51
C GLY A 503 0.18 -16.45 -19.32
N ARG A 504 -0.22 -16.25 -18.06
CA ARG A 504 -1.34 -15.39 -17.68
C ARG A 504 -1.11 -13.93 -18.02
N TRP A 505 0.15 -13.49 -18.05
CA TRP A 505 0.54 -12.15 -18.49
C TRP A 505 -0.12 -11.73 -19.82
N LYS A 506 -0.38 -12.68 -20.72
CA LYS A 506 -1.01 -12.41 -22.03
C LYS A 506 -2.49 -12.05 -21.91
N GLU A 507 -3.22 -12.67 -21.00
CA GLU A 507 -4.62 -12.33 -20.71
C GLU A 507 -4.69 -11.02 -19.92
N GLU A 508 -3.77 -10.84 -18.98
CA GLU A 508 -3.72 -9.68 -18.09
C GLU A 508 -3.30 -8.39 -18.81
N GLN A 509 -2.53 -8.49 -19.91
CA GLN A 509 -2.07 -7.32 -20.67
C GLN A 509 -3.24 -6.48 -21.22
N THR A 510 -4.36 -7.10 -21.57
CA THR A 510 -5.53 -6.42 -22.14
C THR A 510 -6.65 -6.20 -21.13
N HIS A 511 -6.50 -6.69 -19.90
CA HIS A 511 -7.57 -6.68 -18.90
C HIS A 511 -7.48 -5.45 -18.00
N GLU A 512 -8.54 -4.66 -17.98
CA GLU A 512 -8.64 -3.46 -17.15
C GLU A 512 -9.18 -3.79 -15.76
N LEU A 513 -8.68 -3.12 -14.71
CA LEU A 513 -9.13 -3.39 -13.33
C LEU A 513 -10.61 -3.05 -13.11
N ALA A 514 -11.15 -2.08 -13.86
CA ALA A 514 -12.57 -1.78 -13.83
C ALA A 514 -13.46 -2.98 -14.21
N GLU A 515 -12.94 -3.95 -14.98
CA GLU A 515 -13.64 -5.19 -15.34
C GLU A 515 -13.68 -6.21 -14.19
N GLU A 516 -12.81 -6.05 -13.19
CA GLU A 516 -12.77 -6.88 -11.97
C GLU A 516 -13.76 -6.44 -10.91
N VAL A 517 -14.37 -5.25 -11.06
CA VAL A 517 -15.38 -4.76 -10.13
C VAL A 517 -16.50 -5.80 -10.03
N MET A 518 -16.68 -6.33 -8.81
CA MET A 518 -17.56 -7.47 -8.59
C MET A 518 -19.00 -7.16 -9.02
N LYS A 519 -19.49 -7.85 -10.04
CA LYS A 519 -20.87 -7.71 -10.51
C LYS A 519 -21.89 -8.10 -9.44
#